data_AF-A0ABD0UIV3-F1
#
_entry.id   AF-A0ABD0UIV3-F1
#
_cell.length_a   1.000
_cell.length_b   1.000
_cell.length_c   1.000
_cell.angle_alpha   90.00
_cell.angle_beta   90.00
_cell.angle_gamma   90.00
#
_symmetry.space_group_name_H-M   'P 1'
#
loop_
_entity.id
_entity.type
_entity.pdbx_description
1 polymer ?
#
loop_
_entity_poly.entity_id
_entity_poly.type
_entity_poly.pdbx_seq_one_letter_code
_entity_poly.pdbx_strand_id
1 'polypeptide(L)'
;MKLLKYFSSIENAFASEHFMALYELLSGISKNVINLEMLEKATRSRSISDPTTIQMLFEISKGLHDSIDILNEDYQQKSLLICYFVRMVSFGDDRERHLTFLATCRAAFSYFDMVMDTVVLLSNNLASGAIKGTSKFSNFVKACVAFSEATIPSIPSQIRCMKLFIATAEVALFAGLFSHTKGLLNSAIDCLLCLDLPGSYKSIIEDEILPLTCKMCSILAFIPGINGGIAQIQMRLMLVFGHNEMFIFGDESYEQEISLVTKDALQCLFKAIEQDPASASKGKLALEACNCLIINFKANHELHLQCSKLIEIATSCLHSKDNYLKTSVNFFEKHFQNL
;
A
#
# COMPACT_ATOMS: atom_id res chain seq x y z
N MET A 1 -36.25 6.40 -5.81
CA MET A 1 -37.32 7.17 -6.52
C MET A 1 -37.02 7.11 -8.02
N LYS A 2 -37.98 6.75 -8.90
CA LYS A 2 -37.68 6.52 -10.35
C LYS A 2 -37.19 7.76 -11.11
N LEU A 3 -37.23 8.95 -10.52
CA LEU A 3 -36.85 10.23 -11.15
C LEU A 3 -35.39 10.28 -11.62
N LEU A 4 -34.45 9.72 -10.85
CA LEU A 4 -33.03 9.65 -11.23
C LEU A 4 -32.76 8.82 -12.50
N LYS A 5 -33.72 7.99 -12.93
CA LYS A 5 -33.61 7.20 -14.17
C LYS A 5 -33.82 8.05 -15.43
N TYR A 6 -34.50 9.20 -15.33
CA TYR A 6 -34.77 10.07 -16.48
C TYR A 6 -33.61 11.00 -16.81
N PHE A 7 -32.67 11.19 -15.88
CA PHE A 7 -31.44 11.91 -16.14
C PHE A 7 -30.40 10.97 -16.75
N SER A 8 -29.71 11.38 -17.81
CA SER A 8 -28.63 10.58 -18.42
C SER A 8 -27.38 10.55 -17.55
N SER A 9 -27.10 11.63 -16.82
CA SER A 9 -25.95 11.77 -15.92
C SER A 9 -26.38 12.40 -14.58
N ILE A 10 -25.48 12.42 -13.59
CA ILE A 10 -25.78 13.02 -12.28
C ILE A 10 -25.76 14.55 -12.35
N GLU A 11 -24.89 15.10 -13.19
CA GLU A 11 -24.77 16.54 -13.46
C GLU A 11 -26.09 17.10 -14.00
N ASN A 12 -26.76 16.36 -14.89
CA ASN A 12 -28.08 16.74 -15.41
C ASN A 12 -29.17 16.73 -14.33
N ALA A 13 -29.04 15.86 -13.32
CA ALA A 13 -29.97 15.86 -12.19
C ALA A 13 -29.74 17.08 -11.30
N PHE A 14 -28.48 17.43 -11.01
CA PHE A 14 -28.14 18.59 -10.20
C PHE A 14 -28.45 19.93 -10.87
N ALA A 15 -28.36 20.00 -12.20
CA ALA A 15 -28.77 21.17 -12.98
C ALA A 15 -30.30 21.38 -13.02
N SER A 16 -31.10 20.39 -12.60
CA SER A 16 -32.56 20.50 -12.60
C SER A 16 -33.07 21.17 -11.33
N GLU A 17 -33.51 22.43 -11.46
CA GLU A 17 -34.09 23.21 -10.35
C GLU A 17 -35.22 22.47 -9.64
N HIS A 18 -36.07 21.77 -10.40
CA HIS A 18 -37.25 21.07 -9.87
C HIS A 18 -36.83 19.86 -9.04
N PHE A 19 -35.83 19.12 -9.51
CA PHE A 19 -35.31 17.98 -8.80
C PHE A 19 -34.58 18.41 -7.52
N MET A 20 -33.79 19.49 -7.57
CA MET A 20 -33.09 20.02 -6.40
C MET A 20 -34.07 20.56 -5.35
N ALA A 21 -35.11 21.28 -5.76
CA ALA A 21 -36.17 21.73 -4.84
C ALA A 21 -36.87 20.54 -4.15
N LEU A 22 -37.15 19.45 -4.88
CA LEU A 22 -37.70 18.22 -4.29
C LEU A 22 -36.71 17.54 -3.35
N TYR A 23 -35.43 17.51 -3.72
CA TYR A 23 -34.37 16.91 -2.91
C TYR A 23 -34.20 17.62 -1.57
N GLU A 24 -34.30 18.96 -1.55
CA GLU A 24 -34.22 19.76 -0.33
C GLU A 24 -35.35 19.46 0.67
N LEU A 25 -36.52 19.06 0.18
CA LEU A 25 -37.66 18.66 1.02
C LEU A 25 -37.49 17.26 1.65
N LEU A 26 -36.55 16.44 1.16
CA LEU A 26 -36.31 15.11 1.69
C LEU A 26 -35.58 15.16 3.04
N SER A 27 -35.93 14.23 3.93
CA SER A 27 -35.28 14.06 5.23
C SER A 27 -35.24 12.59 5.67
N GLY A 28 -34.33 12.29 6.61
CA GLY A 28 -34.19 10.96 7.20
C GLY A 28 -33.90 9.86 6.18
N ILE A 29 -34.58 8.71 6.34
CA ILE A 29 -34.37 7.51 5.53
C ILE A 29 -34.61 7.78 4.03
N SER A 30 -35.63 8.56 3.69
CA SER A 30 -35.94 8.86 2.28
C SER A 30 -34.81 9.61 1.60
N LYS A 31 -34.19 10.58 2.30
CA LYS A 31 -33.01 11.30 1.80
C LYS A 31 -31.81 10.38 1.62
N ASN A 32 -31.58 9.46 2.56
CA ASN A 32 -30.48 8.51 2.47
C ASN A 32 -30.60 7.57 1.27
N VAL A 33 -31.81 7.08 0.98
CA VAL A 33 -32.07 6.25 -0.21
C VAL A 33 -31.76 7.03 -1.48
N ILE A 34 -32.18 8.28 -1.58
CA ILE A 34 -31.87 9.12 -2.76
C ILE A 34 -30.38 9.44 -2.85
N ASN A 35 -29.72 9.73 -1.73
CA ASN A 35 -28.27 9.95 -1.66
C ASN A 35 -27.49 8.73 -2.18
N LEU A 36 -27.90 7.51 -1.81
CA LEU A 36 -27.32 6.28 -2.34
C LEU A 36 -27.55 6.15 -3.85
N GLU A 37 -28.78 6.34 -4.33
CA GLU A 37 -29.10 6.31 -5.76
C GLU A 37 -28.29 7.36 -6.56
N MET A 38 -28.07 8.55 -5.99
CA MET A 38 -27.26 9.62 -6.59
C MET A 38 -25.79 9.23 -6.69
N LEU A 39 -25.19 8.72 -5.60
CA LEU A 39 -23.80 8.25 -5.62
C LEU A 39 -23.63 7.10 -6.60
N GLU A 40 -24.51 6.10 -6.58
CA GLU A 40 -24.47 5.00 -7.56
C GLU A 40 -24.56 5.48 -9.00
N LYS A 41 -25.30 6.56 -9.27
CA LYS A 41 -25.36 7.13 -10.61
C LYS A 41 -24.05 7.85 -10.95
N ALA A 42 -23.49 8.61 -10.02
CA ALA A 42 -22.21 9.30 -10.19
C ALA A 42 -21.04 8.33 -10.41
N THR A 43 -21.03 7.17 -9.74
CA THR A 43 -19.95 6.17 -9.89
C THR A 43 -19.98 5.42 -11.22
N ARG A 44 -21.04 5.58 -12.02
CA ARG A 44 -21.10 5.09 -13.41
C ARG A 44 -20.47 6.05 -14.41
N SER A 45 -20.14 7.28 -13.99
CA SER A 45 -19.40 8.24 -14.83
C SER A 45 -17.94 7.84 -14.97
N ARG A 46 -17.28 8.27 -16.06
CA ARG A 46 -15.84 8.01 -16.27
C ARG A 46 -14.94 8.83 -15.35
N SER A 47 -15.35 10.07 -15.06
CA SER A 47 -14.64 11.01 -14.20
C SER A 47 -15.59 12.14 -13.81
N ILE A 48 -15.37 12.75 -12.64
CA ILE A 48 -16.15 13.86 -12.11
C ILE A 48 -15.19 15.03 -11.92
N SER A 49 -15.34 16.07 -12.74
CA SER A 49 -14.43 17.22 -12.76
C SER A 49 -15.12 18.55 -12.50
N ASP A 50 -16.44 18.61 -12.63
CA ASP A 50 -17.20 19.82 -12.34
C ASP A 50 -17.17 20.12 -10.82
N PRO A 51 -16.65 21.29 -10.38
CA PRO A 51 -16.50 21.60 -8.96
C PRO A 51 -17.81 21.59 -8.18
N THR A 52 -18.91 22.02 -8.79
CA THR A 52 -20.23 22.04 -8.15
C THR A 52 -20.73 20.63 -7.88
N THR A 53 -20.58 19.75 -8.87
CA THR A 53 -20.91 18.33 -8.77
C THR A 53 -20.05 17.62 -7.74
N ILE A 54 -18.73 17.90 -7.70
CA ILE A 54 -17.82 17.37 -6.68
C ILE A 54 -18.29 17.79 -5.28
N GLN A 55 -18.57 19.08 -5.07
CA GLN A 55 -19.03 19.57 -3.77
C GLN A 55 -20.36 18.95 -3.36
N MET A 56 -21.32 18.86 -4.27
CA MET A 56 -22.63 18.28 -3.96
C MET A 56 -22.52 16.80 -3.60
N LEU A 57 -21.74 16.03 -4.35
CA LEU A 57 -21.49 14.60 -4.04
C LEU A 57 -20.71 14.42 -2.75
N PHE A 58 -19.83 15.36 -2.40
CA PHE A 58 -19.14 15.37 -1.13
C PHE A 58 -20.13 15.57 0.04
N GLU A 59 -21.03 16.55 -0.03
CA GLU A 59 -22.07 16.76 0.99
C GLU A 59 -23.05 15.59 1.09
N ILE A 60 -23.42 14.98 -0.04
CA ILE A 60 -24.22 13.75 -0.08
C ILE A 60 -23.50 12.61 0.63
N SER A 61 -22.21 12.41 0.35
CA SER A 61 -21.37 11.39 0.98
C SER A 61 -21.24 11.62 2.49
N LYS A 62 -21.08 12.88 2.91
CA LYS A 62 -21.02 13.27 4.31
C LYS A 62 -22.34 13.03 5.02
N GLY A 63 -23.47 13.41 4.41
CA GLY A 63 -24.78 13.12 4.96
C GLY A 63 -25.03 11.61 5.13
N LEU A 64 -24.54 10.77 4.21
CA LEU A 64 -24.61 9.31 4.34
C LEU A 64 -23.69 8.74 5.42
N HIS A 65 -22.52 9.34 5.61
CA HIS A 65 -21.58 9.01 6.68
C HIS A 65 -22.19 9.34 8.05
N ASP A 66 -22.71 10.55 8.21
CA ASP A 66 -23.26 11.04 9.48
C ASP A 66 -24.57 10.32 9.87
N SER A 67 -25.23 9.66 8.91
CA SER A 67 -26.43 8.87 9.15
C SER A 67 -26.16 7.40 9.53
N ILE A 68 -24.91 7.02 9.81
CA ILE A 68 -24.57 5.63 10.16
C ILE A 68 -24.87 5.40 11.63
N ASP A 69 -25.84 4.53 11.89
CA ASP A 69 -25.96 3.87 13.18
C ASP A 69 -25.02 2.66 13.24
N ILE A 70 -24.43 2.39 14.41
CA ILE A 70 -23.30 1.46 14.66
C ILE A 70 -23.62 0.01 14.25
N LEU A 71 -24.90 -0.34 14.09
CA LEU A 71 -25.41 -1.68 13.83
C LEU A 71 -25.89 -1.92 12.38
N ASN A 72 -25.64 -1.01 11.43
CA ASN A 72 -26.25 -1.07 10.09
C ASN A 72 -25.54 -1.98 9.08
N GLU A 73 -26.34 -2.78 8.37
CA GLU A 73 -25.93 -3.67 7.26
C GLU A 73 -25.38 -2.90 6.04
N ASP A 74 -25.76 -1.63 5.85
CA ASP A 74 -25.36 -0.81 4.69
C ASP A 74 -23.96 -0.18 4.80
N TYR A 75 -23.24 -0.38 5.91
CA TYR A 75 -21.91 0.24 6.13
C TYR A 75 -20.94 -0.03 4.97
N GLN A 76 -20.87 -1.29 4.54
CA GLN A 76 -19.97 -1.72 3.46
C GLN A 76 -20.36 -1.06 2.13
N GLN A 77 -21.66 -1.03 1.79
CA GLN A 77 -22.13 -0.41 0.56
C GLN A 77 -21.86 1.10 0.54
N LYS A 78 -22.17 1.81 1.63
CA LYS A 78 -21.89 3.25 1.77
C LYS A 78 -20.40 3.53 1.61
N SER A 79 -19.56 2.80 2.33
CA SER A 79 -18.11 2.94 2.26
C SER A 79 -17.59 2.73 0.84
N LEU A 80 -18.07 1.69 0.14
CA LEU A 80 -17.68 1.39 -1.24
C LEU A 80 -18.09 2.51 -2.20
N LEU A 81 -19.32 3.02 -2.11
CA LEU A 81 -19.79 4.11 -2.96
C LEU A 81 -19.00 5.41 -2.74
N ILE A 82 -18.68 5.73 -1.48
CA ILE A 82 -17.84 6.88 -1.15
C ILE A 82 -16.42 6.67 -1.73
N CYS A 83 -15.84 5.47 -1.61
CA CYS A 83 -14.55 5.15 -2.23
C CYS A 83 -14.58 5.35 -3.75
N TYR A 84 -15.63 4.89 -4.43
CA TYR A 84 -15.77 5.07 -5.87
C TYR A 84 -15.92 6.54 -6.24
N PHE A 85 -16.71 7.33 -5.51
CA PHE A 85 -16.80 8.76 -5.71
C PHE A 85 -15.43 9.42 -5.60
N VAL A 86 -14.70 9.19 -4.50
CA VAL A 86 -13.36 9.76 -4.26
C VAL A 86 -12.39 9.40 -5.39
N ARG A 87 -12.43 8.16 -5.91
CA ARG A 87 -11.60 7.70 -7.05
C ARG A 87 -11.96 8.36 -8.38
N MET A 88 -13.20 8.80 -8.56
CA MET A 88 -13.67 9.38 -9.82
C MET A 88 -13.46 10.88 -9.91
N VAL A 89 -13.20 11.55 -8.79
CA VAL A 89 -12.87 12.97 -8.79
C VAL A 89 -11.55 13.22 -9.53
N SER A 90 -11.56 14.17 -10.45
CA SER A 90 -10.39 14.57 -11.21
C SER A 90 -10.31 16.09 -11.34
N PHE A 91 -9.19 16.65 -10.87
CA PHE A 91 -8.86 18.07 -10.99
C PHE A 91 -7.92 18.37 -12.19
N GLY A 92 -7.79 17.43 -13.13
CA GLY A 92 -6.87 17.57 -14.27
C GLY A 92 -5.42 17.69 -13.79
N ASP A 93 -4.71 18.72 -14.26
CA ASP A 93 -3.30 18.96 -13.94
C ASP A 93 -3.07 19.60 -12.55
N ASP A 94 -4.13 20.03 -11.87
CA ASP A 94 -4.05 20.65 -10.55
C ASP A 94 -3.91 19.61 -9.43
N ARG A 95 -2.68 19.12 -9.28
CA ARG A 95 -2.34 18.07 -8.30
C ARG A 95 -2.45 18.54 -6.84
N GLU A 96 -2.16 19.81 -6.57
CA GLU A 96 -2.26 20.38 -5.21
C GLU A 96 -3.70 20.45 -4.74
N ARG A 97 -4.62 20.87 -5.63
CA ARG A 97 -6.05 20.83 -5.34
C ARG A 97 -6.54 19.41 -5.16
N HIS A 98 -6.03 18.45 -5.94
CA HIS A 98 -6.37 17.03 -5.75
C HIS A 98 -5.91 16.54 -4.37
N LEU A 99 -4.66 16.80 -3.96
CA LEU A 99 -4.18 16.41 -2.63
C LEU A 99 -5.00 17.08 -1.51
N THR A 100 -5.38 18.35 -1.68
CA THR A 100 -6.24 19.07 -0.74
C THR A 100 -7.60 18.38 -0.60
N PHE A 101 -8.22 17.97 -1.72
CA PHE A 101 -9.45 17.19 -1.70
C PHE A 101 -9.30 15.87 -0.95
N LEU A 102 -8.20 15.12 -1.17
CA LEU A 102 -7.94 13.88 -0.42
C LEU A 102 -7.81 14.14 1.08
N ALA A 103 -7.18 15.25 1.47
CA ALA A 103 -7.10 15.67 2.88
C ALA A 103 -8.47 16.02 3.47
N THR A 104 -9.34 16.67 2.70
CA THR A 104 -10.73 16.92 3.09
C THR A 104 -11.50 15.60 3.24
N CYS A 105 -11.34 14.64 2.34
CA CYS A 105 -11.94 13.31 2.44
C CYS A 105 -11.46 12.55 3.67
N ARG A 106 -10.16 12.57 3.95
CA ARG A 106 -9.59 11.97 5.17
C ARG A 106 -10.25 12.51 6.43
N ALA A 107 -10.39 13.83 6.53
CA ALA A 107 -10.98 14.48 7.70
C ALA A 107 -12.47 14.17 7.85
N ALA A 108 -13.22 14.08 6.74
CA ALA A 108 -14.66 13.88 6.77
C ALA A 108 -15.10 12.41 6.93
N PHE A 109 -14.29 11.46 6.47
CA PHE A 109 -14.68 10.04 6.38
C PHE A 109 -13.80 9.14 7.25
N SER A 110 -13.35 9.64 8.40
CA SER A 110 -12.38 8.94 9.24
C SER A 110 -12.83 7.63 9.85
N TYR A 111 -14.14 7.40 9.86
CA TYR A 111 -14.74 6.16 10.32
C TYR A 111 -14.69 5.02 9.27
N PHE A 112 -14.41 5.34 8.01
CA PHE A 112 -14.38 4.37 6.93
C PHE A 112 -12.95 3.98 6.55
N ASP A 113 -12.47 2.87 7.08
CA ASP A 113 -11.10 2.40 6.81
C ASP A 113 -10.83 2.21 5.30
N MET A 114 -11.82 1.78 4.51
CA MET A 114 -11.64 1.63 3.05
C MET A 114 -11.44 2.97 2.35
N VAL A 115 -12.03 4.05 2.89
CA VAL A 115 -11.79 5.40 2.39
C VAL A 115 -10.37 5.82 2.74
N MET A 116 -9.87 5.45 3.91
CA MET A 116 -8.47 5.65 4.30
C MET A 116 -7.48 4.94 3.36
N ASP A 117 -7.72 3.67 3.03
CA ASP A 117 -6.92 2.98 1.99
C ASP A 117 -6.93 3.76 0.69
N THR A 118 -8.12 4.21 0.27
CA THR A 118 -8.33 4.85 -1.01
C THR A 118 -7.60 6.18 -1.10
N VAL A 119 -7.68 7.04 -0.08
CA VAL A 119 -6.99 8.34 -0.10
C VAL A 119 -5.47 8.18 -0.06
N VAL A 120 -4.95 7.18 0.67
CA VAL A 120 -3.50 6.87 0.68
C VAL A 120 -3.03 6.42 -0.70
N LEU A 121 -3.75 5.48 -1.32
CA LEU A 121 -3.41 4.98 -2.65
C LEU A 121 -3.49 6.08 -3.72
N LEU A 122 -4.50 6.95 -3.66
CA LEU A 122 -4.61 8.10 -4.57
C LEU A 122 -3.50 9.12 -4.34
N SER A 123 -3.12 9.40 -3.09
CA SER A 123 -1.98 10.27 -2.77
C SER A 123 -0.67 9.71 -3.34
N ASN A 124 -0.44 8.41 -3.17
CA ASN A 124 0.74 7.72 -3.72
C ASN A 124 0.76 7.76 -5.26
N ASN A 125 -0.40 7.66 -5.90
CA ASN A 125 -0.53 7.81 -7.35
C ASN A 125 -0.25 9.25 -7.82
N LEU A 126 -0.71 10.27 -7.08
CA LEU A 126 -0.41 11.68 -7.35
C LEU A 126 1.10 11.93 -7.27
N ALA A 127 1.75 11.43 -6.22
CA ALA A 127 3.20 11.50 -6.05
C ALA A 127 3.93 10.78 -7.20
N SER A 128 3.54 9.55 -7.51
CA SER A 128 4.13 8.76 -8.61
C SER A 128 4.01 9.48 -9.96
N GLY A 129 2.86 10.08 -10.24
CA GLY A 129 2.63 10.89 -11.44
C GLY A 129 3.48 12.16 -11.48
N ALA A 130 3.82 12.74 -10.32
CA ALA A 130 4.70 13.89 -10.21
C ALA A 130 6.19 13.52 -10.36
N ILE A 131 6.62 12.36 -9.86
CA ILE A 131 8.00 11.83 -9.99
C ILE A 131 8.36 11.62 -11.46
N LYS A 132 7.43 11.11 -12.28
CA LYS A 132 7.61 10.93 -13.74
C LYS A 132 7.77 12.25 -14.52
N GLY A 133 7.56 13.39 -13.87
CA GLY A 133 7.67 14.73 -14.46
C GLY A 133 9.02 15.42 -14.20
N THR A 134 9.06 16.73 -14.37
CA THR A 134 10.24 17.56 -14.09
C THR A 134 10.60 17.58 -12.59
N SER A 135 11.88 17.77 -12.24
CA SER A 135 12.44 17.87 -10.87
C SER A 135 11.83 18.94 -9.94
N LYS A 136 10.84 19.71 -10.41
CA LYS A 136 10.21 20.83 -9.69
C LYS A 136 9.20 20.40 -8.61
N PHE A 137 8.76 19.14 -8.57
CA PHE A 137 7.70 18.68 -7.65
C PHE A 137 8.20 18.05 -6.34
N SER A 138 9.47 18.24 -5.95
CA SER A 138 10.01 17.63 -4.72
C SER A 138 9.18 17.93 -3.47
N ASN A 139 8.71 19.18 -3.30
CA ASN A 139 7.87 19.54 -2.14
C ASN A 139 6.47 18.94 -2.20
N PHE A 140 5.87 18.86 -3.40
CA PHE A 140 4.57 18.23 -3.59
C PHE A 140 4.64 16.73 -3.28
N VAL A 141 5.66 16.04 -3.79
CA VAL A 141 5.87 14.61 -3.51
C VAL A 141 6.09 14.38 -2.01
N LYS A 142 6.88 15.23 -1.33
CA LYS A 142 7.00 15.20 0.13
C LYS A 142 5.66 15.38 0.84
N ALA A 143 4.81 16.29 0.37
CA ALA A 143 3.49 16.51 0.95
C ALA A 143 2.57 15.28 0.77
N CYS A 144 2.56 14.64 -0.41
CA CYS A 144 1.84 13.39 -0.64
C CYS A 144 2.33 12.26 0.27
N VAL A 145 3.65 12.08 0.39
CA VAL A 145 4.25 11.05 1.24
C VAL A 145 3.93 11.31 2.71
N ALA A 146 4.08 12.53 3.20
CA ALA A 146 3.73 12.90 4.57
C ALA A 146 2.24 12.75 4.86
N PHE A 147 1.37 13.07 3.89
CA PHE A 147 -0.07 12.82 3.99
C PHE A 147 -0.35 11.33 4.15
N SER A 148 0.24 10.47 3.30
CA SER A 148 0.09 9.02 3.38
C SER A 148 0.61 8.48 4.72
N GLU A 149 1.82 8.87 5.12
CA GLU A 149 2.48 8.49 6.38
C GLU A 149 1.62 8.83 7.61
N ALA A 150 1.01 10.02 7.65
CA ALA A 150 0.14 10.45 8.75
C ALA A 150 -1.26 9.81 8.71
N THR A 151 -1.65 9.17 7.61
CA THR A 151 -2.99 8.57 7.41
C THR A 151 -2.99 7.08 7.69
N ILE A 152 -1.94 6.36 7.33
CA ILE A 152 -1.90 4.91 7.48
C ILE A 152 -2.16 4.43 8.93
N PRO A 153 -1.60 5.07 9.99
CA PRO A 153 -1.83 4.62 11.37
C PRO A 153 -3.30 4.64 11.84
N SER A 154 -4.20 5.35 11.15
CA SER A 154 -5.63 5.35 11.51
C SER A 154 -6.38 4.12 11.00
N ILE A 155 -5.74 3.24 10.23
CA ILE A 155 -6.35 2.01 9.72
C ILE A 155 -6.17 0.90 10.76
N PRO A 156 -7.26 0.23 11.21
CA PRO A 156 -7.16 -0.80 12.26
C PRO A 156 -6.42 -2.08 11.85
N SER A 157 -6.41 -2.42 10.56
CA SER A 157 -5.84 -3.68 10.08
C SER A 157 -4.35 -3.57 9.84
N GLN A 158 -3.56 -4.29 10.63
CA GLN A 158 -2.12 -4.18 10.61
C GLN A 158 -1.46 -4.69 9.31
N ILE A 159 -2.06 -5.70 8.68
CA ILE A 159 -1.65 -6.18 7.34
C ILE A 159 -1.93 -5.11 6.27
N ARG A 160 -3.07 -4.40 6.36
CA ARG A 160 -3.39 -3.28 5.44
C ARG A 160 -2.43 -2.11 5.66
N CYS A 161 -2.13 -1.77 6.92
CA CYS A 161 -1.12 -0.77 7.26
C CYS A 161 0.24 -1.13 6.66
N MET A 162 0.70 -2.36 6.86
CA MET A 162 1.96 -2.85 6.29
C MET A 162 1.99 -2.69 4.76
N LYS A 163 0.92 -3.11 4.05
CA LYS A 163 0.79 -2.94 2.59
C LYS A 163 0.95 -1.48 2.16
N LEU A 164 0.29 -0.57 2.85
CA LEU A 164 0.28 0.86 2.50
C LEU A 164 1.60 1.54 2.88
N PHE A 165 2.21 1.19 4.00
CA PHE A 165 3.53 1.69 4.38
C PHE A 165 4.58 1.30 3.35
N ILE A 166 4.60 0.03 2.93
CA ILE A 166 5.51 -0.46 1.89
C ILE A 166 5.26 0.27 0.57
N ALA A 167 4.01 0.37 0.12
CA ALA A 167 3.68 1.08 -1.12
C ALA A 167 4.09 2.57 -1.07
N THR A 168 3.93 3.21 0.08
CA THR A 168 4.35 4.62 0.27
C THR A 168 5.88 4.73 0.33
N ALA A 169 6.57 3.75 0.93
CA ALA A 169 8.02 3.69 1.00
C ALA A 169 8.65 3.56 -0.38
N GLU A 170 8.02 2.82 -1.30
CA GLU A 170 8.44 2.75 -2.71
C GLU A 170 8.38 4.12 -3.37
N VAL A 171 7.26 4.83 -3.23
CA VAL A 171 7.09 6.17 -3.81
C VAL A 171 8.12 7.14 -3.23
N ALA A 172 8.33 7.11 -1.91
CA ALA A 172 9.34 7.91 -1.23
C ALA A 172 10.75 7.58 -1.75
N LEU A 173 11.06 6.30 -1.96
CA LEU A 173 12.36 5.85 -2.46
C LEU A 173 12.60 6.36 -3.89
N PHE A 174 11.65 6.19 -4.79
CA PHE A 174 11.75 6.70 -6.16
C PHE A 174 11.84 8.23 -6.24
N ALA A 175 11.35 8.92 -5.22
CA ALA A 175 11.47 10.37 -5.08
C ALA A 175 12.78 10.84 -4.41
N GLY A 176 13.66 9.91 -3.99
CA GLY A 176 14.88 10.23 -3.23
C GLY A 176 14.61 10.72 -1.79
N LEU A 177 13.46 10.39 -1.21
CA LEU A 177 13.03 10.78 0.14
C LEU A 177 13.43 9.71 1.17
N PHE A 178 14.73 9.43 1.28
CA PHE A 178 15.24 8.30 2.06
C PHE A 178 14.84 8.31 3.53
N SER A 179 14.77 9.48 4.17
CA SER A 179 14.32 9.60 5.57
C SER A 179 12.88 9.12 5.75
N HIS A 180 11.99 9.48 4.82
CA HIS A 180 10.61 8.99 4.79
C HIS A 180 10.57 7.51 4.46
N THR A 181 11.35 7.04 3.47
CA THR A 181 11.45 5.60 3.14
C THR A 181 11.78 4.78 4.38
N LYS A 182 12.79 5.19 5.16
CA LYS A 182 13.16 4.52 6.41
C LYS A 182 12.04 4.56 7.45
N GLY A 183 11.45 5.73 7.71
CA GLY A 183 10.35 5.87 8.67
C GLY A 183 9.18 4.94 8.33
N LEU A 184 8.78 4.93 7.06
CA LEU A 184 7.70 4.09 6.55
C LEU A 184 8.03 2.59 6.64
N LEU A 185 9.27 2.18 6.34
CA LEU A 185 9.69 0.78 6.50
C LEU A 185 9.71 0.36 7.97
N ASN A 186 10.18 1.22 8.88
CA ASN A 186 10.11 0.94 10.31
C ASN A 186 8.67 0.78 10.77
N SER A 187 7.75 1.64 10.35
CA SER A 187 6.32 1.47 10.64
C SER A 187 5.75 0.18 10.05
N ALA A 188 6.20 -0.26 8.86
CA ALA A 188 5.82 -1.57 8.32
C ALA A 188 6.39 -2.74 9.15
N ILE A 189 7.58 -2.60 9.73
CA ILE A 189 8.15 -3.59 10.67
C ILE A 189 7.35 -3.63 11.97
N ASP A 190 7.03 -2.46 12.54
CA ASP A 190 6.15 -2.36 13.71
C ASP A 190 4.80 -3.01 13.41
N CYS A 191 4.31 -2.88 12.17
CA CYS A 191 3.15 -3.61 11.71
C CYS A 191 3.30 -5.12 11.84
N LEU A 192 4.37 -5.67 11.28
CA LEU A 192 4.67 -7.09 11.37
C LEU A 192 4.80 -7.58 12.83
N LEU A 193 5.45 -6.79 13.68
CA LEU A 193 5.71 -7.15 15.09
C LEU A 193 4.45 -7.17 15.97
N CYS A 194 3.45 -6.34 15.66
CA CYS A 194 2.19 -6.30 16.39
C CYS A 194 1.16 -7.34 15.91
N LEU A 195 1.49 -8.20 14.95
CA LEU A 195 0.59 -9.27 14.53
C LEU A 195 0.50 -10.35 15.62
N ASP A 196 -0.60 -10.35 16.38
CA ASP A 196 -0.98 -11.49 17.20
C ASP A 196 -1.44 -12.63 16.28
N LEU A 197 -0.61 -13.67 16.11
CA LEU A 197 -0.88 -14.83 15.25
C LEU A 197 -1.29 -16.07 16.09
N PRO A 198 -2.56 -16.27 16.49
CA PRO A 198 -3.04 -17.57 16.99
C PRO A 198 -2.90 -18.76 15.98
N GLY A 199 -2.58 -19.98 16.41
CA GLY A 199 -1.98 -21.07 15.60
C GLY A 199 -2.59 -21.62 14.27
N SER A 200 -3.38 -20.88 13.47
CA SER A 200 -3.95 -21.33 12.18
C SER A 200 -3.71 -20.33 11.03
N TYR A 201 -2.46 -19.92 10.77
CA TYR A 201 -2.13 -18.83 9.81
C TYR A 201 -1.27 -19.20 8.60
N LYS A 202 -1.13 -20.49 8.25
CA LYS A 202 -0.27 -20.89 7.14
C LYS A 202 -0.56 -20.13 5.83
N SER A 203 -1.83 -19.96 5.47
CA SER A 203 -2.20 -19.22 4.25
C SER A 203 -1.94 -17.72 4.36
N ILE A 204 -2.18 -17.07 5.50
CA ILE A 204 -1.95 -15.62 5.64
C ILE A 204 -0.45 -15.29 5.61
N ILE A 205 0.37 -16.14 6.23
CA ILE A 205 1.83 -15.97 6.21
C ILE A 205 2.37 -16.16 4.79
N GLU A 206 1.98 -17.24 4.10
CA GLU A 206 2.42 -17.57 2.74
C GLU A 206 1.88 -16.57 1.70
N ASP A 207 0.60 -16.22 1.74
CA ASP A 207 -0.08 -15.43 0.69
C ASP A 207 0.04 -13.92 0.88
N GLU A 208 0.17 -13.43 2.13
CA GLU A 208 0.13 -11.99 2.42
C GLU A 208 1.40 -11.46 3.06
N ILE A 209 1.90 -12.06 4.14
CA ILE A 209 3.03 -11.50 4.91
C ILE A 209 4.35 -11.68 4.15
N LEU A 210 4.62 -12.88 3.65
CA LEU A 210 5.88 -13.19 2.99
C LEU A 210 6.13 -12.33 1.74
N PRO A 211 5.16 -12.13 0.81
CA PRO A 211 5.35 -11.21 -0.31
C PRO A 211 5.67 -9.79 0.13
N LEU A 212 5.05 -9.31 1.22
CA LEU A 212 5.28 -7.97 1.76
C LEU A 212 6.67 -7.84 2.36
N THR A 213 7.12 -8.83 3.13
CA THR A 213 8.48 -8.85 3.67
C THR A 213 9.52 -8.93 2.55
N CYS A 214 9.29 -9.76 1.53
CA CYS A 214 10.14 -9.81 0.33
C CYS A 214 10.19 -8.46 -0.42
N LYS A 215 9.05 -7.78 -0.52
CA LYS A 215 8.95 -6.46 -1.13
C LYS A 215 9.72 -5.42 -0.32
N MET A 216 9.62 -5.44 1.01
CA MET A 216 10.45 -4.61 1.90
C MET A 216 11.95 -4.87 1.68
N CYS A 217 12.36 -6.14 1.67
CA CYS A 217 13.75 -6.51 1.39
C CYS A 217 14.21 -6.02 0.01
N SER A 218 13.34 -6.04 -0.99
CA SER A 218 13.64 -5.54 -2.34
C SER A 218 13.85 -4.02 -2.37
N ILE A 219 13.04 -3.26 -1.63
CA ILE A 219 13.17 -1.81 -1.46
C ILE A 219 14.51 -1.50 -0.78
N LEU A 220 14.84 -2.23 0.29
CA LEU A 220 16.10 -2.08 1.02
C LEU A 220 17.33 -2.39 0.14
N ALA A 221 17.22 -3.40 -0.72
CA ALA A 221 18.28 -3.79 -1.64
C ALA A 221 18.50 -2.79 -2.80
N PHE A 222 17.49 -1.97 -3.12
CA PHE A 222 17.57 -0.94 -4.17
C PHE A 222 18.35 0.32 -3.72
N ILE A 223 18.49 0.56 -2.42
CA ILE A 223 19.19 1.76 -1.93
C ILE A 223 20.71 1.51 -2.00
N PRO A 224 21.49 2.30 -2.76
CA PRO A 224 22.92 2.08 -2.90
C PRO A 224 23.59 2.23 -1.53
N GLY A 225 24.27 1.17 -1.08
CA GLY A 225 24.94 1.16 0.24
C GLY A 225 25.16 -0.23 0.86
N ILE A 226 24.57 -1.30 0.32
CA ILE A 226 25.02 -2.66 0.66
C ILE A 226 26.17 -2.98 -0.31
N ASN A 227 27.39 -2.96 0.21
CA ASN A 227 28.63 -3.10 -0.55
C ASN A 227 28.55 -4.19 -1.63
N GLY A 228 28.55 -3.72 -2.88
CA GLY A 228 28.62 -4.50 -4.12
C GLY A 228 27.26 -5.00 -4.60
N GLY A 229 26.72 -4.44 -5.70
CA GLY A 229 25.58 -5.04 -6.40
C GLY A 229 24.67 -4.12 -7.21
N ILE A 230 25.16 -2.99 -7.73
CA ILE A 230 24.35 -1.99 -8.44
C ILE A 230 24.06 -2.42 -9.90
N ALA A 231 23.43 -3.57 -10.16
CA ALA A 231 23.09 -3.89 -11.57
C ALA A 231 21.89 -4.79 -11.88
N GLN A 232 21.21 -5.46 -10.92
CA GLN A 232 20.19 -6.47 -11.30
C GLN A 232 18.83 -6.41 -10.58
N ILE A 233 18.66 -5.57 -9.56
CA ILE A 233 17.34 -5.38 -8.89
C ILE A 233 16.40 -4.49 -9.74
N GLN A 234 16.90 -4.04 -10.89
CA GLN A 234 16.13 -3.35 -11.91
C GLN A 234 14.89 -4.16 -12.36
N MET A 235 14.87 -5.50 -12.28
CA MET A 235 13.86 -6.31 -12.97
C MET A 235 12.49 -6.50 -12.28
N ARG A 236 12.36 -6.42 -10.95
CA ARG A 236 11.06 -6.72 -10.29
C ARG A 236 10.25 -5.50 -9.85
N LEU A 237 10.91 -4.37 -9.59
CA LEU A 237 10.24 -3.08 -9.42
C LEU A 237 9.76 -2.48 -10.77
N MET A 238 10.34 -2.94 -11.90
CA MET A 238 10.02 -2.47 -13.26
C MET A 238 8.60 -2.79 -13.76
N LEU A 239 7.85 -3.72 -13.13
CA LEU A 239 6.53 -4.11 -13.63
C LEU A 239 5.39 -3.15 -13.26
N VAL A 240 5.61 -2.22 -12.32
CA VAL A 240 4.54 -1.30 -11.88
C VAL A 240 4.60 0.05 -12.61
N PHE A 241 5.77 0.53 -13.01
CA PHE A 241 5.88 1.81 -13.71
C PHE A 241 7.00 1.78 -14.75
N GLY A 242 6.61 1.85 -16.02
CA GLY A 242 7.54 1.90 -17.15
C GLY A 242 8.56 3.04 -17.06
N HIS A 243 9.79 2.68 -17.46
CA HIS A 243 10.91 3.48 -17.96
C HIS A 243 11.14 4.89 -17.36
N ASN A 244 12.19 5.05 -16.54
CA ASN A 244 13.43 5.79 -16.88
C ASN A 244 14.30 6.10 -15.64
N GLU A 245 15.53 6.48 -15.94
CA GLU A 245 16.77 6.43 -15.17
C GLU A 245 16.94 7.46 -14.03
N MET A 246 17.86 7.10 -13.12
CA MET A 246 18.76 7.97 -12.34
C MET A 246 18.17 8.82 -11.21
N PHE A 247 18.56 8.53 -9.95
CA PHE A 247 19.10 9.52 -8.99
C PHE A 247 19.86 8.81 -7.86
N ILE A 248 21.18 9.01 -7.85
CA ILE A 248 22.13 8.59 -6.82
C ILE A 248 22.51 9.86 -6.06
N PHE A 249 22.34 9.89 -4.73
CA PHE A 249 23.03 10.86 -3.87
C PHE A 249 23.65 10.11 -2.69
N GLY A 250 24.98 10.11 -2.67
CA GLY A 250 25.81 9.40 -1.69
C GLY A 250 26.09 10.26 -0.46
N ASP A 251 25.51 9.87 0.66
CA ASP A 251 25.88 10.35 1.98
C ASP A 251 25.99 9.12 2.92
N GLU A 252 27.16 8.98 3.54
CA GLU A 252 27.59 7.79 4.29
C GLU A 252 26.74 7.53 5.56
N SER A 253 26.07 8.57 6.10
CA SER A 253 25.15 8.38 7.23
C SER A 253 23.95 7.53 6.86
N TYR A 254 23.53 7.55 5.59
CA TYR A 254 22.39 6.78 5.13
C TYR A 254 22.70 5.28 5.01
N GLU A 255 23.92 4.91 4.64
CA GLU A 255 24.32 3.50 4.53
C GLU A 255 24.20 2.77 5.87
N GLN A 256 24.63 3.43 6.95
CA GLN A 256 24.52 2.89 8.31
C GLN A 256 23.06 2.73 8.74
N GLU A 257 22.23 3.71 8.43
CA GLU A 257 20.81 3.68 8.77
C GLU A 257 20.05 2.60 8.01
N ILE A 258 20.34 2.38 6.73
CA ILE A 258 19.71 1.35 5.89
C ILE A 258 20.18 -0.04 6.31
N SER A 259 21.44 -0.18 6.68
CA SER A 259 21.97 -1.43 7.23
C SER A 259 21.23 -1.84 8.51
N LEU A 260 20.89 -0.88 9.37
CA LEU A 260 20.11 -1.14 10.60
C LEU A 260 18.70 -1.62 10.27
N VAL A 261 17.97 -0.91 9.39
CA VAL A 261 16.61 -1.30 8.99
C VAL A 261 16.58 -2.67 8.30
N THR A 262 17.57 -2.96 7.46
CA THR A 262 17.69 -4.26 6.80
C THR A 262 17.92 -5.38 7.81
N LYS A 263 18.77 -5.14 8.79
CA LYS A 263 19.03 -6.08 9.88
C LYS A 263 17.76 -6.32 10.71
N ASP A 264 17.02 -5.27 11.04
CA ASP A 264 15.79 -5.37 11.82
C ASP A 264 14.69 -6.12 11.04
N ALA A 265 14.53 -5.83 9.75
CA ALA A 265 13.59 -6.54 8.86
C ALA A 265 13.93 -8.03 8.75
N LEU A 266 15.21 -8.37 8.55
CA LEU A 266 15.69 -9.75 8.54
C LEU A 266 15.42 -10.42 9.88
N GLN A 267 15.73 -9.77 10.99
CA GLN A 267 15.51 -10.34 12.32
C GLN A 267 14.01 -10.59 12.59
N CYS A 268 13.12 -9.72 12.12
CA CYS A 268 11.68 -9.93 12.22
C CYS A 268 11.21 -11.11 11.35
N LEU A 269 11.75 -11.24 10.14
CA LEU A 269 11.51 -12.40 9.27
C LEU A 269 11.95 -13.70 9.95
N PHE A 270 13.15 -13.74 10.55
CA PHE A 270 13.64 -14.89 11.30
C PHE A 270 12.72 -15.23 12.49
N LYS A 271 12.33 -14.23 13.29
CA LYS A 271 11.41 -14.43 14.42
C LYS A 271 10.06 -14.99 13.95
N ALA A 272 9.50 -14.45 12.87
CA ALA A 272 8.22 -14.92 12.33
C ALA A 272 8.29 -16.38 11.84
N ILE A 273 9.40 -16.76 11.17
CA ILE A 273 9.64 -18.14 10.75
C ILE A 273 9.86 -19.06 11.97
N GLU A 274 10.61 -18.62 12.96
CA GLU A 274 10.92 -19.42 14.15
C GLU A 274 9.68 -19.72 15.00
N GLN A 275 8.76 -18.76 15.07
CA GLN A 275 7.50 -18.83 15.81
C GLN A 275 6.42 -19.70 15.12
N ASP A 276 6.62 -20.13 13.87
CA ASP A 276 5.68 -21.05 13.20
C ASP A 276 5.66 -22.42 13.90
N PRO A 277 4.51 -22.84 14.47
CA PRO A 277 4.40 -24.09 15.21
C PRO A 277 4.50 -25.34 14.33
N ALA A 278 4.28 -25.23 13.02
CA ALA A 278 4.26 -26.38 12.12
C ALA A 278 5.64 -26.60 11.46
N SER A 279 6.30 -27.70 11.81
CA SER A 279 7.66 -28.01 11.33
C SER A 279 7.79 -27.96 9.80
N ALA A 280 6.85 -28.53 9.04
CA ALA A 280 6.93 -28.54 7.59
C ALA A 280 6.67 -27.17 6.92
N SER A 281 5.83 -26.29 7.47
CA SER A 281 5.64 -24.93 6.94
C SER A 281 6.81 -24.04 7.30
N LYS A 282 7.27 -24.09 8.56
CA LYS A 282 8.49 -23.43 9.02
C LYS A 282 9.67 -23.67 8.08
N GLY A 283 9.87 -24.93 7.67
CA GLY A 283 10.95 -25.25 6.75
C GLY A 283 10.75 -24.69 5.33
N LYS A 284 9.53 -24.67 4.80
CA LYS A 284 9.25 -24.07 3.48
C LYS A 284 9.39 -22.55 3.49
N LEU A 285 8.89 -21.89 4.53
CA LEU A 285 9.04 -20.44 4.72
C LEU A 285 10.51 -20.06 4.83
N ALA A 286 11.32 -20.85 5.53
CA ALA A 286 12.76 -20.63 5.60
C ALA A 286 13.43 -20.73 4.21
N LEU A 287 13.03 -21.69 3.37
CA LEU A 287 13.53 -21.79 2.00
C LEU A 287 13.08 -20.64 1.11
N GLU A 288 11.83 -20.21 1.21
CA GLU A 288 11.32 -19.07 0.44
C GLU A 288 11.99 -17.77 0.84
N ALA A 289 12.17 -17.53 2.14
CA ALA A 289 12.97 -16.43 2.66
C ALA A 289 14.40 -16.49 2.10
N CYS A 290 15.05 -17.66 2.17
CA CYS A 290 16.41 -17.85 1.67
C CYS A 290 16.52 -17.54 0.18
N ASN A 291 15.64 -18.12 -0.65
CA ASN A 291 15.59 -17.89 -2.08
C ASN A 291 15.30 -16.41 -2.38
N CYS A 292 14.41 -15.77 -1.63
CA CYS A 292 14.11 -14.36 -1.76
C CYS A 292 15.34 -13.49 -1.47
N LEU A 293 16.10 -13.79 -0.42
CA LEU A 293 17.35 -13.10 -0.12
C LEU A 293 18.41 -13.30 -1.21
N ILE A 294 18.59 -14.54 -1.67
CA ILE A 294 19.53 -14.87 -2.74
C ILE A 294 19.17 -14.14 -4.05
N ILE A 295 17.89 -14.09 -4.41
CA ILE A 295 17.41 -13.41 -5.62
C ILE A 295 17.63 -11.89 -5.55
N ASN A 296 17.47 -11.29 -4.36
CA ASN A 296 17.46 -9.84 -4.22
C ASN A 296 18.79 -9.22 -3.80
N PHE A 297 19.74 -10.00 -3.26
CA PHE A 297 21.02 -9.47 -2.75
C PHE A 297 22.23 -10.11 -3.42
N LYS A 298 23.28 -9.32 -3.68
CA LYS A 298 24.57 -9.86 -4.15
C LYS A 298 25.19 -10.72 -3.06
N ALA A 299 25.81 -11.82 -3.48
CA ALA A 299 26.59 -12.67 -2.61
C ALA A 299 27.62 -11.85 -1.80
N ASN A 300 27.52 -11.93 -0.47
CA ASN A 300 28.50 -11.42 0.50
C ASN A 300 28.50 -12.32 1.75
N HIS A 301 29.51 -12.18 2.63
CA HIS A 301 29.66 -13.08 3.79
C HIS A 301 28.49 -13.00 4.78
N GLU A 302 27.92 -11.81 4.99
CA GLU A 302 26.78 -11.62 5.89
C GLU A 302 25.54 -12.31 5.32
N LEU A 303 25.23 -12.11 4.05
CA LEU A 303 24.13 -12.76 3.35
C LEU A 303 24.29 -14.27 3.35
N HIS A 304 25.51 -14.78 3.11
CA HIS A 304 25.80 -16.21 3.20
C HIS A 304 25.44 -16.73 4.59
N LEU A 305 25.87 -16.06 5.66
CA LEU A 305 25.58 -16.45 7.04
C LEU A 305 24.07 -16.50 7.32
N GLN A 306 23.32 -15.48 6.88
CA GLN A 306 21.86 -15.45 7.05
C GLN A 306 21.16 -16.56 6.24
N CYS A 307 21.52 -16.73 4.98
CA CYS A 307 20.97 -17.78 4.12
C CYS A 307 21.33 -19.20 4.61
N SER A 308 22.54 -19.41 5.14
CA SER A 308 22.92 -20.68 5.77
C SER A 308 22.04 -21.02 6.96
N LYS A 309 21.75 -20.05 7.85
CA LYS A 309 20.83 -20.25 8.98
C LYS A 309 19.44 -20.64 8.50
N LEU A 310 18.92 -19.99 7.45
CA LEU A 310 17.61 -20.35 6.88
C LEU A 310 17.60 -21.76 6.28
N ILE A 311 18.68 -22.16 5.60
CA ILE A 311 18.82 -23.53 5.09
C ILE A 311 18.91 -24.54 6.23
N GLU A 312 19.59 -24.22 7.32
CA GLU A 312 19.68 -25.08 8.50
C GLU A 312 18.30 -25.28 9.13
N ILE A 313 17.54 -24.18 9.33
CA ILE A 313 16.15 -24.23 9.78
C ILE A 313 15.33 -25.12 8.84
N ALA A 314 15.41 -24.91 7.53
CA ALA A 314 14.70 -25.71 6.55
C ALA A 314 15.05 -27.20 6.60
N THR A 315 16.34 -27.52 6.74
CA THR A 315 16.83 -28.90 6.78
C THR A 315 16.43 -29.61 8.06
N SER A 316 16.30 -28.89 9.18
CA SER A 316 15.78 -29.44 10.45
C SER A 316 14.28 -29.78 10.39
N CYS A 317 13.57 -29.14 9.46
CA CYS A 317 12.11 -29.13 9.37
C CYS A 317 11.55 -30.00 8.24
N LEU A 318 12.30 -30.15 7.14
CA LEU A 318 11.89 -30.85 5.93
C LEU A 318 12.64 -32.16 5.74
N HIS A 319 12.01 -33.14 5.09
CA HIS A 319 12.67 -34.40 4.78
C HIS A 319 13.78 -34.17 3.76
N SER A 320 14.92 -34.87 3.91
CA SER A 320 16.07 -34.84 2.99
C SER A 320 15.76 -35.19 1.51
N LYS A 321 14.57 -35.70 1.20
CA LYS A 321 14.12 -36.02 -0.16
C LYS A 321 13.20 -34.95 -0.75
N ASP A 322 12.85 -33.91 0.02
CA ASP A 322 12.04 -32.81 -0.45
C ASP A 322 12.71 -32.13 -1.65
N ASN A 323 11.97 -32.02 -2.76
CA ASN A 323 12.50 -31.51 -4.02
C ASN A 323 12.79 -30.00 -3.92
N TYR A 324 11.96 -29.26 -3.18
CA TYR A 324 12.11 -27.82 -3.01
C TYR A 324 13.31 -27.47 -2.12
N LEU A 325 13.58 -28.28 -1.09
CA LEU A 325 14.81 -28.18 -0.30
C LEU A 325 16.05 -28.36 -1.18
N LYS A 326 16.09 -29.43 -1.99
CA LYS A 326 17.25 -29.70 -2.87
C LYS A 326 17.48 -28.60 -3.90
N THR A 327 16.43 -28.11 -4.56
CA THR A 327 16.58 -27.04 -5.55
C THR A 327 17.05 -25.73 -4.91
N SER A 328 16.53 -25.41 -3.73
CA SER A 328 16.92 -24.19 -2.98
C SER A 328 18.36 -24.27 -2.46
N VAL A 329 18.81 -25.43 -1.95
CA VAL A 329 20.20 -25.64 -1.52
C VAL A 329 21.16 -25.54 -2.71
N ASN A 330 20.83 -26.17 -3.84
CA ASN A 330 21.64 -26.04 -5.06
C ASN A 330 21.70 -24.58 -5.55
N PHE A 331 20.59 -23.85 -5.43
CA PHE A 331 20.53 -22.44 -5.80
C PHE A 331 21.41 -21.57 -4.88
N PHE A 332 21.38 -21.83 -3.57
CA PHE A 332 22.28 -21.23 -2.60
C PHE A 332 23.74 -21.51 -2.92
N GLU A 333 24.13 -22.78 -3.05
CA GLU A 333 25.52 -23.16 -3.35
C GLU A 333 26.01 -22.46 -4.62
N LYS A 334 25.18 -22.44 -5.67
CA LYS A 334 25.52 -21.77 -6.94
C LYS A 334 25.70 -20.26 -6.79
N HIS A 335 24.88 -19.59 -5.99
CA HIS A 335 24.99 -18.14 -5.79
C HIS A 335 26.26 -17.74 -5.05
N PHE A 336 26.70 -18.58 -4.10
CA PHE A 336 27.87 -18.31 -3.27
C PHE A 336 29.15 -19.04 -3.71
N GLN A 337 29.13 -19.74 -4.86
CA GLN A 337 30.26 -20.51 -5.40
C GLN A 337 31.56 -19.70 -5.57
N ASN A 338 31.45 -18.39 -5.76
CA ASN A 338 32.57 -17.49 -6.03
C ASN A 338 32.80 -16.49 -4.88
N LEU A 339 32.21 -16.74 -3.71
CA LEU A 339 32.34 -15.87 -2.55
C LEU A 339 33.64 -16.09 -1.78
#